data_AF-A0A6J0U2S6-F1
#
_entry.id   AF-A0A6J0U2S6-F1
#
_cell.length_a   1.000
_cell.length_b   1.000
_cell.length_c   1.000
_cell.angle_alpha   90.00
_cell.angle_beta   90.00
_cell.angle_gamma   90.00
#
_symmetry.space_group_name_H-M   'P 1'
#
loop_
_entity.id
_entity.type
_entity.pdbx_description
1 polymer ?
#
loop_
_entity_poly.entity_id
_entity_poly.type
_entity_poly.pdbx_seq_one_letter_code
_entity_poly.pdbx_strand_id
1 'polypeptide(L)'
;GAASSGPGGPRKERRRTESLNSAFAELRECIPNVPADTKLSKIKTLRLATSYIAYLMEVLAKDGPAAEGFKAELKKAEPRDGKRKREQPQPEAYSHSLGQGEKRLKGRTGWPQQVWALELNQ
;
A
#
# COMPACT_ATOMS: atom_id res chain seq x y z
N GLY A 1 -30.43 -14.52 28.11
CA GLY A 1 -29.55 -15.03 27.04
C GLY A 1 -28.39 -14.08 26.89
N ALA A 2 -27.19 -14.50 27.27
CA ALA A 2 -26.00 -13.67 27.21
C ALA A 2 -25.47 -13.61 25.77
N ALA A 3 -25.40 -12.41 25.19
CA ALA A 3 -24.78 -12.18 23.90
C ALA A 3 -23.25 -12.25 24.06
N SER A 4 -22.65 -13.34 23.61
CA SER A 4 -21.19 -13.44 23.46
C SER A 4 -20.75 -12.66 22.22
N SER A 5 -20.47 -11.37 22.40
CA SER A 5 -19.73 -10.59 21.39
C SER A 5 -18.27 -11.07 21.38
N GLY A 6 -18.00 -12.10 20.57
CA GLY A 6 -16.63 -12.55 20.30
C GLY A 6 -15.79 -11.41 19.71
N PRO A 7 -14.45 -11.48 19.86
CA PRO A 7 -13.54 -10.43 19.39
C PRO A 7 -13.85 -10.16 17.92
N GLY A 8 -14.07 -8.88 17.57
CA GLY A 8 -14.45 -8.46 16.23
C GLY A 8 -13.47 -9.00 15.20
N GLY A 9 -13.84 -10.11 14.57
CA GLY A 9 -12.90 -10.93 13.81
C GLY A 9 -12.39 -10.25 12.52
N PRO A 10 -11.57 -10.94 11.72
CA PRO A 10 -10.99 -10.44 10.48
C PRO A 10 -11.98 -9.80 9.50
N ARG A 11 -13.26 -10.19 9.57
CA ARG A 11 -14.36 -9.63 8.79
C ARG A 11 -14.65 -8.16 9.13
N LYS A 12 -14.55 -7.76 10.40
CA LYS A 12 -14.80 -6.38 10.85
C LYS A 12 -13.67 -5.45 10.42
N GLU A 13 -12.42 -5.87 10.60
CA GLU A 13 -11.25 -5.08 10.19
C GLU A 13 -11.16 -4.95 8.66
N ARG A 14 -11.54 -6.00 7.93
CA ARG A 14 -11.66 -5.94 6.48
C ARG A 14 -12.69 -4.90 6.02
N ARG A 15 -13.91 -4.91 6.58
CA ARG A 15 -14.95 -3.90 6.25
C ARG A 15 -14.48 -2.47 6.55
N ARG A 16 -13.80 -2.26 7.67
CA ARG A 16 -13.22 -0.95 8.02
C ARG A 16 -12.19 -0.49 6.98
N THR A 17 -11.31 -1.40 6.55
CA THR A 17 -10.31 -1.11 5.52
C THR A 17 -10.94 -0.84 4.16
N GLU A 18 -11.96 -1.63 3.78
CA GLU A 18 -12.74 -1.42 2.55
C GLU A 18 -13.39 -0.04 2.53
N SER A 19 -14.08 0.35 3.61
CA SER A 19 -14.67 1.68 3.75
C SER A 19 -13.64 2.81 3.61
N LEU A 20 -12.47 2.68 4.24
CA LEU A 20 -11.40 3.66 4.12
C LEU A 20 -10.86 3.75 2.68
N ASN A 21 -10.71 2.61 2.00
CA ASN A 21 -10.22 2.59 0.61
C ASN A 21 -11.24 3.20 -0.36
N SER A 22 -12.54 2.99 -0.14
CA SER A 22 -13.62 3.64 -0.89
C SER A 22 -13.57 5.17 -0.75
N ALA A 23 -13.49 5.68 0.48
CA ALA A 23 -13.37 7.12 0.73
C ALA A 23 -12.12 7.73 0.07
N PHE A 24 -11.00 6.98 0.06
CA PHE A 24 -9.80 7.39 -0.67
C PHE A 24 -10.00 7.40 -2.19
N ALA A 25 -10.82 6.51 -2.76
CA ALA A 25 -11.14 6.50 -4.18
C ALA A 25 -11.98 7.74 -4.53
N GLU A 26 -13.03 8.02 -3.76
CA GLU A 26 -13.85 9.22 -3.92
C GLU A 26 -13.01 10.50 -3.84
N LEU A 27 -12.06 10.58 -2.90
CA LEU A 27 -11.16 11.73 -2.81
C LEU A 27 -10.28 11.91 -4.05
N ARG A 28 -9.93 10.83 -4.77
CA ARG A 28 -9.12 10.92 -6.01
C ARG A 28 -9.90 11.52 -7.16
N GLU A 29 -11.20 11.19 -7.26
CA GLU A 29 -12.09 11.74 -8.30
C GLU A 29 -12.25 13.25 -8.17
N CYS A 30 -12.05 13.81 -6.96
CA CYS A 30 -12.07 15.25 -6.72
C CYS A 30 -10.80 15.99 -7.18
N ILE A 31 -9.71 15.29 -7.52
CA ILE A 31 -8.43 15.92 -7.88
C ILE A 31 -8.40 16.18 -9.39
N PRO A 32 -8.37 17.44 -9.85
CA PRO A 32 -8.36 17.74 -11.28
C PRO A 32 -7.00 17.44 -11.93
N ASN A 33 -7.02 17.26 -13.26
CA ASN A 33 -5.83 17.01 -14.09
C ASN A 33 -5.05 15.74 -13.71
N VAL A 34 -5.74 14.78 -13.10
CA VAL A 34 -5.25 13.41 -12.85
C VAL A 34 -6.07 12.44 -13.70
N PRO A 35 -5.44 11.67 -14.60
CA PRO A 35 -6.15 10.62 -15.33
C PRO A 35 -6.80 9.61 -14.38
N ALA A 36 -8.02 9.17 -14.67
CA ALA A 36 -8.80 8.27 -13.80
C ALA A 36 -8.12 6.91 -13.53
N ASP A 37 -7.26 6.45 -14.44
CA ASP A 37 -6.46 5.23 -14.29
C ASP A 37 -5.21 5.42 -13.41
N THR A 38 -4.90 6.65 -13.00
CA THR A 38 -3.71 6.95 -12.23
C THR A 38 -3.85 6.51 -10.77
N LYS A 39 -3.06 5.49 -10.40
CA LYS A 39 -2.98 5.00 -9.02
C LYS A 39 -2.17 5.95 -8.14
N LEU A 40 -2.83 6.95 -7.56
CA LEU A 40 -2.24 7.80 -6.52
C LEU A 40 -2.11 7.02 -5.20
N SER A 41 -0.93 7.06 -4.60
CA SER A 41 -0.73 6.55 -3.24
C SER A 41 -1.56 7.37 -2.23
N LYS A 42 -1.83 6.81 -1.03
CA LYS A 42 -2.59 7.51 0.02
C LYS A 42 -1.96 8.87 0.34
N ILE A 43 -0.63 8.91 0.52
CA ILE A 43 0.09 10.16 0.80
C ILE A 43 0.02 11.16 -0.36
N LYS A 44 0.14 10.71 -1.62
CA LYS A 44 0.02 11.61 -2.77
C LYS A 44 -1.40 12.18 -2.91
N THR A 45 -2.40 11.35 -2.68
CA THR A 45 -3.82 11.75 -2.70
C THR A 45 -4.07 12.86 -1.69
N LEU A 46 -3.62 12.67 -0.43
CA LEU A 46 -3.78 13.68 0.62
C LEU A 46 -3.07 14.99 0.27
N ARG A 47 -1.81 14.92 -0.20
CA ARG A 47 -1.04 16.11 -0.58
C ARG A 47 -1.73 16.89 -1.70
N LEU A 48 -2.16 16.22 -2.76
CA LEU A 48 -2.84 16.85 -3.89
C LEU A 48 -4.19 17.46 -3.47
N ALA A 49 -4.97 16.77 -2.64
CA ALA A 49 -6.23 17.29 -2.12
C ALA A 49 -6.02 18.57 -1.30
N THR A 50 -5.04 18.59 -0.40
CA THR A 50 -4.70 19.80 0.38
C THR A 50 -4.27 20.95 -0.53
N SER A 51 -3.41 20.70 -1.52
CA SER A 51 -3.02 21.72 -2.49
C SER A 51 -4.21 22.23 -3.31
N TYR A 52 -5.16 21.36 -3.66
CA TYR A 52 -6.34 21.76 -4.42
C TYR A 52 -7.28 22.62 -3.59
N ILE A 53 -7.50 22.30 -2.30
CA ILE A 53 -8.25 23.16 -1.38
C ILE A 53 -7.61 24.55 -1.29
N ALA A 54 -6.29 24.62 -1.09
CA ALA A 54 -5.58 25.90 -1.01
C ALA A 54 -5.72 26.73 -2.30
N TYR A 55 -5.63 26.07 -3.46
CA TYR A 55 -5.88 26.71 -4.75
C TYR A 55 -7.30 27.27 -4.85
N LEU A 56 -8.32 26.49 -4.53
CA LEU A 56 -9.71 26.94 -4.57
C LEU A 56 -9.96 28.13 -3.63
N MET A 57 -9.35 28.12 -2.44
CA MET A 57 -9.42 29.25 -1.51
C MET A 57 -8.81 30.53 -2.10
N GLU A 58 -7.67 30.42 -2.80
CA GLU A 58 -7.04 31.56 -3.47
C GLU A 58 -7.89 32.08 -4.64
N VAL A 59 -8.47 31.17 -5.44
CA VAL A 59 -9.37 31.53 -6.53
C VAL A 59 -10.60 32.28 -6.02
N LEU A 60 -11.21 31.81 -4.94
CA LEU A 60 -12.38 32.47 -4.34
C LEU A 60 -12.06 33.82 -3.69
N ALA A 61 -10.81 34.03 -3.28
CA ALA A 61 -10.36 35.31 -2.70
C ALA A 61 -9.99 36.38 -3.75
N LYS A 62 -9.81 35.99 -5.01
CA LYS A 62 -9.47 36.90 -6.11
C LYS A 62 -10.73 37.20 -6.94
N ASP A 63 -11.11 38.48 -7.03
CA ASP A 63 -12.24 38.95 -7.86
C ASP A 63 -11.92 38.95 -9.38
N GLY A 64 -11.09 38.03 -9.85
CA GLY A 64 -10.63 37.97 -11.24
C GLY A 64 -10.34 36.54 -11.69
N PRO A 65 -10.31 36.28 -13.01
CA PRO A 65 -10.07 34.94 -13.52
C PRO A 65 -8.71 34.43 -13.03
N ALA A 66 -8.71 33.25 -12.43
CA ALA A 66 -7.49 32.58 -11.99
C ALA A 66 -6.55 32.43 -13.19
N ALA A 67 -5.42 33.13 -13.17
CA ALA A 67 -4.49 33.19 -14.30
C ALA A 67 -3.90 31.82 -14.67
N GLU A 68 -3.89 30.86 -13.74
CA GLU A 68 -3.50 29.47 -14.00
C GLU A 68 -4.44 28.47 -13.33
N GLY A 69 -4.77 27.39 -14.04
CA GLY A 69 -5.50 26.24 -13.49
C GLY A 69 -4.66 25.43 -12.49
N PHE A 70 -5.31 24.58 -11.68
CA PHE A 70 -4.61 23.69 -10.75
C PHE A 70 -3.64 22.74 -11.47
N LYS A 71 -2.37 22.69 -11.06
CA LYS A 71 -1.35 21.79 -11.61
C LYS A 71 -1.10 20.62 -10.65
N ALA A 72 -1.55 19.42 -11.03
CA ALA A 72 -1.29 18.20 -10.28
C ALA A 72 0.15 17.71 -10.55
N GLU A 73 1.07 17.93 -9.61
CA GLU A 73 2.46 17.47 -9.72
C GLU A 73 2.57 15.93 -9.54
N LEU A 74 2.32 15.19 -10.62
CA LEU A 74 2.53 13.74 -10.68
C LEU A 74 3.97 13.40 -11.09
N LYS A 75 4.94 13.62 -10.20
CA LYS A 75 6.29 13.08 -10.41
C LYS A 75 6.21 11.54 -10.51
N LYS A 76 6.50 10.99 -11.68
CA LYS A 76 6.68 9.54 -11.88
C LYS A 76 7.82 9.11 -10.97
N ALA A 77 7.56 8.16 -10.08
CA ALA A 77 8.64 7.54 -9.34
C ALA A 77 9.44 6.73 -10.36
N GLU A 78 10.65 7.18 -10.68
CA GLU A 78 11.64 6.35 -11.37
C GLU A 78 11.70 4.99 -10.65
N PRO A 79 11.71 3.86 -11.38
CA PRO A 79 11.93 2.56 -10.77
C PRO A 79 13.30 2.62 -10.12
N ARG A 80 13.32 2.71 -8.79
CA ARG A 80 14.56 2.51 -8.04
C ARG A 80 14.91 1.04 -8.22
N ASP A 81 15.74 0.75 -9.22
CA ASP A 81 16.36 -0.54 -9.52
C ASP A 81 17.21 -0.99 -8.33
N GLY A 82 16.53 -1.38 -7.26
CA GLY A 82 17.10 -1.98 -6.07
C GLY A 82 17.24 -3.46 -6.30
N LYS A 83 18.16 -3.86 -7.20
CA LYS A 83 18.77 -5.19 -7.18
C LYS A 83 19.47 -5.37 -5.84
N ARG A 84 18.71 -5.63 -4.77
CA ARG A 84 19.24 -6.28 -3.57
C ARG A 84 19.46 -7.73 -3.95
N LYS A 85 20.53 -7.97 -4.69
CA LYS A 85 21.16 -9.29 -4.78
C LYS A 85 21.60 -9.60 -3.36
N ARG A 86 20.72 -10.28 -2.61
CA ARG A 86 21.06 -10.85 -1.32
C ARG A 86 22.08 -11.93 -1.63
N GLU A 87 23.35 -11.58 -1.53
CA GLU A 87 24.43 -12.56 -1.55
C GLU A 87 24.14 -13.58 -0.45
N GLN A 88 24.07 -14.82 -0.90
CA GLN A 88 23.87 -16.00 -0.09
C GLN A 88 25.25 -16.37 0.45
N PRO A 89 25.50 -16.34 1.77
CA PRO A 89 26.67 -17.00 2.29
C PRO A 89 26.44 -18.51 2.11
N GLN A 90 27.29 -19.13 1.30
CA GLN A 90 27.42 -20.58 1.18
C GLN A 90 27.80 -21.16 2.55
N PRO A 91 26.98 -22.03 3.18
CA PRO A 91 27.48 -22.88 4.22
C PRO A 91 28.19 -24.07 3.57
N GLU A 92 29.40 -24.31 4.03
CA GLU A 92 30.33 -25.31 3.55
C GLU A 92 29.71 -26.72 3.49
N ALA A 93 30.26 -27.49 2.56
CA ALA A 93 29.88 -28.85 2.25
C ALA A 93 29.73 -29.72 3.50
N TYR A 94 28.51 -30.21 3.73
CA TYR A 94 28.33 -31.50 4.37
C TYR A 94 27.32 -32.32 3.58
N SER A 95 27.86 -33.36 2.97
CA SER A 95 27.13 -34.38 2.23
C SER A 95 26.23 -35.15 3.19
N HIS A 96 24.91 -35.07 3.00
CA HIS A 96 24.01 -36.18 3.29
C HIS A 96 23.02 -36.31 2.13
N SER A 97 23.21 -37.40 1.39
CA SER A 97 22.27 -37.87 0.38
C SER A 97 21.04 -38.42 1.08
N LEU A 98 19.85 -38.10 0.55
CA LEU A 98 18.71 -38.98 0.28
C LEU A 98 17.40 -38.18 0.22
N GLY A 99 16.68 -38.31 -0.90
CA GLY A 99 15.22 -38.34 -0.88
C GLY A 99 14.46 -37.02 -1.08
N GLN A 100 13.73 -36.99 -2.21
CA GLN A 100 12.45 -36.30 -2.44
C GLN A 100 12.44 -34.77 -2.60
N GLY A 101 12.03 -34.38 -3.82
CA GLY A 101 11.71 -33.02 -4.17
C GLY A 101 10.47 -32.50 -3.43
N GLU A 102 10.70 -31.78 -2.34
CA GLU A 102 9.68 -30.91 -1.76
C GLU A 102 9.75 -29.52 -2.40
N LYS A 103 9.05 -29.43 -3.52
CA LYS A 103 8.55 -28.19 -4.13
C LYS A 103 8.01 -27.25 -3.05
N ARG A 104 8.84 -26.26 -2.72
CA ARG A 104 8.64 -25.23 -1.69
C ARG A 104 7.36 -24.45 -1.98
N LEU A 105 6.27 -24.76 -1.28
CA LEU A 105 5.03 -23.98 -1.32
C LEU A 105 5.30 -22.64 -0.62
N LYS A 106 5.52 -21.58 -1.41
CA LYS A 106 5.77 -20.22 -0.91
C LYS A 106 4.47 -19.69 -0.30
N GLY A 107 4.40 -19.62 1.03
CA GLY A 107 3.29 -19.00 1.74
C GLY A 107 3.22 -17.48 1.53
N ARG A 108 2.12 -16.87 2.00
CA ARG A 108 1.75 -15.45 1.80
C ARG A 108 2.82 -14.42 2.19
N THR A 109 3.77 -14.78 3.04
CA THR A 109 4.76 -13.86 3.62
C THR A 109 6.15 -13.98 2.97
N GLY A 110 6.35 -14.94 2.06
CA GLY A 110 7.64 -15.15 1.39
C GLY A 110 8.73 -15.79 2.25
N TRP A 111 8.48 -16.00 3.55
CA TRP A 111 9.37 -16.71 4.47
C TRP A 111 9.09 -18.22 4.47
N PRO A 112 10.11 -19.08 4.71
CA PRO A 112 9.89 -20.51 4.90
C PRO A 112 8.97 -20.76 6.10
N GLN A 113 7.98 -21.64 5.95
CA GLN A 113 6.92 -21.85 6.94
C GLN A 113 7.45 -22.19 8.34
N GLN A 114 8.55 -22.94 8.42
CA GLN A 114 9.25 -23.26 9.67
C GLN A 114 9.76 -22.04 10.44
N VAL A 115 10.18 -20.96 9.75
CA VAL A 115 10.70 -19.75 10.40
C VAL A 115 9.59 -18.97 11.09
N TRP A 116 8.39 -18.97 10.51
CA TRP A 116 7.24 -18.27 11.09
C TRP A 116 6.62 -19.02 12.27
N ALA A 117 6.65 -20.36 12.25
CA ALA A 117 6.08 -21.17 13.32
C ALA A 117 6.84 -21.02 14.66
N LEU A 118 8.14 -20.71 14.63
CA LEU A 118 8.98 -20.60 15.83
C LEU A 118 8.70 -19.33 16.67
N GLU A 119 8.17 -18.27 16.07
CA GLU A 119 7.86 -17.00 16.76
C GLU A 119 6.61 -17.10 17.66
N LEU A 120 5.82 -18.17 17.52
CA LEU A 120 4.55 -18.36 18.25
C LEU A 120 4.71 -19.15 19.55
N ASN A 121 5.94 -19.50 19.94
CA ASN A 121 6.21 -20.40 21.07
C ASN A 121 6.95 -19.70 22.23
N GLN A 122 6.51 -18.50 22.60
CA GLN A 122 6.88 -17.80 23.84
C GLN A 122 5.69 -17.72 24.79
#